data_AF-A0A7R9GL50-F1
#
_entry.id   AF-A0A7R9GL50-F1
#
_cell.length_a   1.000
_cell.length_b   1.000
_cell.length_c   1.000
_cell.angle_alpha   90.00
_cell.angle_beta   90.00
_cell.angle_gamma   90.00
#
_symmetry.space_group_name_H-M   'P 1'
#
loop_
_entity.id
_entity.type
_entity.pdbx_description
1 polymer ?
#
loop_
_entity_poly.entity_id
_entity_poly.type
_entity_poly.pdbx_seq_one_letter_code
_entity_poly.pdbx_strand_id
1 'polypeptide(L)'
;MAENGPEYIQAELENFGVEMNLSLAEKLHELSVAYGVSDDDIVSEWFTFSQTLTDPIPTLDKILAMEKSVLVKRNTISTPLIPPKHTPTPTRQSEVRRMDVDVDILAAIYNDGEAPHVTPKIVRQDKSLRGAKTPSVLFTPNNSSPGACTPSEKYVNRLGKGQVMEVVKFGEPFAPSSWKNSARSEINASVRLLNEELALTETYAYMCDRLDIQRQVLFTAAEELGKIMLEDLTAGNPVPCILESAQEYYCVGRIFCDSRGKLNNASVFLENCSSDAVGSIATLDLSHLADKQYSFFPGQIVVVKGSNPTGKKIIVSELHTGSVPEACDLNLDFRGTLRVAVCSGPYSAASNMLYEPFKDLIEELKQLKPHVVILCGPFVDANNVCVSEDGLSVEYSTIFNETVAELCELGCQVAVIASANDVHHDAVYPTPPYTTSLKVPENVKFFSDPCLLRINGLVVGCTATDILFHLGKEELNVGGGDRFHRLGEYILKQ
;
A
#
# COMPACT_ATOMS: atom_id res chain seq x y z
N MET A 1 21.52 -12.56 2.47
CA MET A 1 20.50 -11.82 3.25
C MET A 1 20.69 -12.23 4.69
N ALA A 2 20.55 -11.31 5.65
CA ALA A 2 20.54 -11.70 7.06
C ALA A 2 19.15 -12.28 7.33
N GLU A 3 19.10 -13.58 7.58
CA GLU A 3 17.92 -14.35 7.92
C GLU A 3 17.59 -14.11 9.40
N ASN A 4 16.35 -13.72 9.71
CA ASN A 4 15.89 -13.34 11.06
C ASN A 4 15.70 -14.57 11.97
N GLY A 5 15.55 -15.76 11.38
CA GLY A 5 15.52 -17.05 12.06
C GLY A 5 14.10 -17.59 12.30
N PRO A 6 13.97 -18.86 12.74
CA PRO A 6 12.68 -19.50 12.93
C PRO A 6 11.86 -18.88 14.06
N GLU A 7 12.50 -18.34 15.11
CA GLU A 7 11.81 -17.64 16.20
C GLU A 7 11.12 -16.36 15.71
N TYR A 8 11.68 -15.68 14.70
CA TYR A 8 11.06 -14.51 14.07
C TYR A 8 9.80 -14.90 13.32
N ILE A 9 9.86 -15.96 12.50
CA ILE A 9 8.70 -16.46 11.74
C ILE A 9 7.57 -16.88 12.69
N GLN A 10 7.90 -17.56 13.78
CA GLN A 10 6.93 -17.94 14.79
C GLN A 10 6.24 -16.71 15.38
N ALA A 11 7.03 -15.73 15.86
CA ALA A 11 6.49 -14.52 16.48
C ALA A 11 5.63 -13.69 15.52
N GLU A 12 6.05 -13.57 14.25
CA GLU A 12 5.26 -12.88 13.23
C GLU A 12 3.93 -13.58 12.97
N LEU A 13 3.90 -14.91 12.83
CA LEU A 13 2.65 -15.65 12.59
C LEU A 13 1.73 -15.62 13.81
N GLU A 14 2.27 -15.72 15.02
CA GLU A 14 1.50 -15.58 16.26
C GLU A 14 0.91 -14.17 16.42
N ASN A 15 1.61 -13.12 15.99
CA ASN A 15 1.10 -11.74 15.98
C ASN A 15 -0.15 -11.57 15.09
N PHE A 16 -0.34 -12.45 14.11
CA PHE A 16 -1.52 -12.50 13.25
C PHE A 16 -2.57 -13.53 13.69
N GLY A 17 -2.47 -14.03 14.93
CA GLY A 17 -3.43 -14.97 15.50
C GLY A 17 -3.32 -16.40 14.94
N VAL A 18 -2.20 -16.73 14.28
CA VAL A 18 -1.92 -18.08 13.79
C VAL A 18 -1.17 -18.84 14.87
N GLU A 19 -1.78 -19.87 15.45
CA GLU A 19 -1.06 -20.78 16.37
C GLU A 19 0.06 -21.49 15.61
N MET A 20 1.31 -21.11 15.89
CA MET A 20 2.50 -21.63 15.25
C MET A 20 3.41 -22.26 16.30
N ASN A 21 3.90 -23.48 16.04
CA ASN A 21 4.92 -24.08 16.88
C ASN A 21 6.31 -23.91 16.25
N LEU A 22 7.35 -23.95 17.08
CA LEU A 22 8.72 -23.72 16.63
C LEU A 22 9.18 -24.70 15.54
N SER A 23 8.74 -25.97 15.58
CA SER A 23 9.11 -26.98 14.57
C SER A 23 8.53 -26.69 13.18
N LEU A 24 7.33 -26.09 13.11
CA LEU A 24 6.73 -25.67 11.86
C LEU A 24 7.36 -24.36 11.36
N ALA A 25 7.72 -23.45 12.26
CA ALA A 25 8.48 -22.24 11.93
C ALA A 25 9.90 -22.55 11.43
N GLU A 26 10.59 -23.54 12.01
CA GLU A 26 11.85 -24.10 11.49
C GLU A 26 11.67 -24.60 10.05
N LYS A 27 10.55 -25.25 9.73
CA LYS A 27 10.30 -25.71 8.37
C LYS A 27 10.05 -24.57 7.39
N LEU A 28 9.33 -23.52 7.80
CA LEU A 28 9.14 -22.33 6.98
C LEU A 28 10.46 -21.58 6.77
N HIS A 29 11.31 -21.52 7.80
CA HIS A 29 12.64 -20.96 7.69
C HIS A 29 13.52 -21.77 6.72
N GLU A 30 13.49 -23.10 6.81
CA GLU A 30 14.20 -23.96 5.85
C GLU A 30 13.76 -23.68 4.40
N LEU A 31 12.46 -23.44 4.19
CA LEU A 31 11.92 -23.06 2.89
C LEU A 31 12.33 -21.63 2.47
N SER A 32 12.40 -20.67 3.39
CA SER A 32 12.86 -19.31 3.08
C SER A 32 14.30 -19.34 2.56
N VAL A 33 15.19 -20.07 3.26
CA VAL A 33 16.57 -20.30 2.83
C VAL A 33 16.64 -21.05 1.50
N ALA A 34 15.90 -22.15 1.35
CA ALA A 34 15.98 -23.02 0.17
C ALA A 34 15.53 -22.33 -1.12
N TYR A 35 14.60 -21.37 -1.03
CA TYR A 35 14.06 -20.65 -2.17
C TYR A 35 14.57 -19.21 -2.29
N GLY A 36 15.48 -18.77 -1.40
CA GLY A 36 16.04 -17.41 -1.42
C GLY A 36 14.99 -16.32 -1.16
N VAL A 37 13.98 -16.65 -0.36
CA VAL A 37 12.86 -15.78 0.01
C VAL A 37 13.13 -15.23 1.41
N SER A 38 12.82 -13.96 1.69
CA SER A 38 13.01 -13.43 3.03
C SER A 38 12.04 -14.06 4.05
N ASP A 39 12.37 -14.00 5.34
CA ASP A 39 11.47 -14.50 6.39
C ASP A 39 10.15 -13.70 6.47
N ASP A 40 10.13 -12.45 6.01
CA ASP A 40 8.88 -11.66 5.87
C ASP A 40 8.05 -12.14 4.68
N ASP A 41 8.70 -12.39 3.54
CA ASP A 41 8.04 -12.85 2.33
C ASP A 41 7.48 -14.28 2.52
N ILE A 42 8.19 -15.17 3.23
CA ILE A 42 7.68 -16.54 3.47
C ILE A 42 6.44 -16.53 4.37
N VAL A 43 6.38 -15.60 5.33
CA VAL A 43 5.21 -15.38 6.19
C VAL A 43 4.04 -14.83 5.36
N SER A 44 4.29 -13.87 4.48
CA SER A 44 3.29 -13.32 3.54
C SER A 44 2.74 -14.37 2.57
N GLU A 45 3.61 -15.23 2.04
CA GLU A 45 3.24 -16.34 1.16
C GLU A 45 2.40 -17.38 1.91
N TRP A 46 2.71 -17.66 3.18
CA TRP A 46 1.87 -18.49 4.04
C TRP A 46 0.48 -17.90 4.21
N PHE A 47 0.34 -16.61 4.49
CA PHE A 47 -0.97 -15.97 4.58
C PHE A 47 -1.76 -16.09 3.29
N THR A 48 -1.13 -15.74 2.17
CA THR A 48 -1.75 -15.82 0.84
C THR A 48 -2.20 -17.25 0.51
N PHE A 49 -1.39 -18.25 0.84
CA PHE A 49 -1.73 -19.65 0.65
C PHE A 49 -2.86 -20.12 1.60
N SER A 50 -2.80 -19.73 2.87
CA SER A 50 -3.77 -20.15 3.90
C SER A 50 -5.20 -19.68 3.59
N GLN A 51 -5.37 -18.54 2.90
CA GLN A 51 -6.66 -18.07 2.41
C GLN A 51 -7.33 -19.02 1.41
N THR A 52 -6.57 -19.93 0.81
CA THR A 52 -7.12 -20.97 -0.09
C THR A 52 -7.60 -22.22 0.65
N LEU A 53 -7.34 -22.32 1.96
CA LEU A 53 -7.68 -23.48 2.77
C LEU A 53 -9.01 -23.27 3.51
N THR A 54 -9.72 -24.37 3.73
CA THR A 54 -10.95 -24.38 4.55
C THR A 54 -10.66 -24.24 6.05
N ASP A 55 -9.44 -24.58 6.48
CA ASP A 55 -8.93 -24.41 7.83
C ASP A 55 -7.48 -23.89 7.76
N PRO A 56 -7.18 -22.68 8.25
CA PRO A 56 -5.88 -22.05 8.11
C PRO A 56 -4.85 -22.51 9.17
N ILE A 57 -5.18 -23.43 10.08
CA ILE A 57 -4.24 -23.89 11.11
C ILE A 57 -3.00 -24.53 10.44
N PRO A 58 -1.77 -24.07 10.74
CA PRO A 58 -0.55 -24.62 10.16
C PRO A 58 -0.34 -26.09 10.55
N THR A 59 -0.01 -26.90 9.54
CA THR A 59 0.47 -28.28 9.73
C THR A 59 1.58 -28.54 8.73
N LEU A 60 2.42 -29.54 9.01
CA LEU A 60 3.55 -29.87 8.13
C LEU A 60 3.07 -30.18 6.70
N ASP A 61 1.95 -30.90 6.55
CA ASP A 61 1.38 -31.24 5.25
C ASP A 61 0.92 -29.99 4.47
N LYS A 62 0.33 -29.01 5.17
CA LYS A 62 -0.10 -27.74 4.56
C LYS A 62 1.09 -26.87 4.15
N ILE A 63 2.17 -26.83 4.94
CA ILE A 63 3.41 -26.12 4.61
C ILE A 63 4.09 -26.75 3.38
N LEU A 64 4.15 -28.07 3.31
CA LEU A 64 4.67 -28.78 2.13
C LEU A 64 3.76 -28.62 0.89
N ALA A 65 2.45 -28.43 1.09
CA ALA A 65 1.53 -28.08 0.01
C ALA A 65 1.76 -26.65 -0.51
N MET A 66 2.04 -25.70 0.37
CA MET A 66 2.45 -24.34 0.02
C MET A 66 3.73 -24.37 -0.84
N GLU A 67 4.76 -25.11 -0.41
CA GLU A 67 6.00 -25.26 -1.16
C GLU A 67 5.73 -25.68 -2.63
N LYS A 68 4.92 -26.72 -2.83
CA LYS A 68 4.63 -27.25 -4.17
C LYS A 68 3.79 -26.31 -5.03
N SER A 69 2.88 -25.56 -4.42
CA SER A 69 1.89 -24.75 -5.15
C SER A 69 2.34 -23.32 -5.40
N VAL A 70 3.21 -22.78 -4.55
CA VAL A 70 3.68 -21.39 -4.53
C VAL A 70 5.17 -21.32 -4.85
N LEU A 71 6.03 -21.94 -4.03
CA LEU A 71 7.48 -21.73 -4.07
C LEU A 71 8.17 -22.42 -5.26
N VAL A 72 7.76 -23.65 -5.60
CA VAL A 72 8.33 -24.39 -6.75
C VAL A 72 8.05 -23.68 -8.09
N LYS A 73 6.88 -23.06 -8.25
CA LYS A 73 6.53 -22.33 -9.48
C LYS A 73 7.34 -21.06 -9.65
N ARG A 74 7.72 -20.43 -8.54
CA ARG A 74 8.56 -19.23 -8.52
C ARG A 74 10.00 -19.54 -8.97
N ASN A 75 10.57 -20.65 -8.51
CA ASN A 75 11.94 -21.04 -8.85
C ASN A 75 12.11 -21.45 -10.33
N THR A 76 11.06 -21.94 -10.99
CA THR A 76 11.09 -22.24 -12.44
C THR A 76 11.12 -21.01 -13.34
N ILE A 77 10.85 -19.81 -12.81
CA ILE A 77 10.84 -18.55 -13.56
C ILE A 77 12.20 -17.83 -13.46
N SER A 78 13.05 -18.19 -12.48
CA SER A 78 14.31 -17.49 -12.17
C SER A 78 15.56 -18.37 -12.35
N THR A 79 15.93 -18.73 -13.59
CA THR A 79 17.31 -19.11 -13.89
C THR A 79 17.79 -18.60 -15.25
N PRO A 80 18.72 -17.64 -15.30
CA PRO A 80 19.69 -17.51 -16.37
C PRO A 80 20.99 -18.25 -16.00
N LEU A 81 21.45 -19.13 -16.90
CA LEU A 81 22.76 -19.81 -16.81
C LEU A 81 23.91 -18.81 -17.03
N ILE A 82 24.82 -18.65 -16.06
CA ILE A 82 26.11 -17.96 -16.26
C ILE A 82 27.26 -18.93 -15.87
N PRO A 83 28.26 -19.17 -16.75
CA PRO A 83 29.40 -20.06 -16.47
C PRO A 83 30.49 -19.37 -15.61
N PRO A 84 31.33 -20.12 -14.88
CA PRO A 84 32.17 -19.57 -13.81
C PRO A 84 33.44 -18.91 -14.37
N LYS A 85 33.84 -17.77 -13.77
CA LYS A 85 35.18 -17.18 -13.96
C LYS A 85 35.91 -17.03 -12.63
N HIS A 86 37.20 -17.35 -12.72
CA HIS A 86 38.21 -17.43 -11.66
C HIS A 86 38.43 -16.12 -10.88
N THR A 87 38.72 -16.29 -9.59
CA THR A 87 39.35 -15.31 -8.67
C THR A 87 40.74 -14.87 -9.15
N PRO A 88 41.16 -13.64 -8.80
CA PRO A 88 42.12 -13.51 -7.68
C PRO A 88 41.90 -12.28 -6.77
N THR A 89 42.28 -12.42 -5.49
CA THR A 89 42.53 -11.34 -4.51
C THR A 89 43.74 -10.48 -4.96
N PRO A 90 43.90 -9.19 -4.57
CA PRO A 90 44.27 -8.84 -3.18
C PRO A 90 43.96 -7.39 -2.66
N THR A 91 44.15 -7.23 -1.34
CA THR A 91 44.62 -6.05 -0.55
C THR A 91 43.73 -4.83 -0.24
N ARG A 92 43.63 -4.57 1.08
CA ARG A 92 43.22 -3.32 1.75
C ARG A 92 44.14 -2.14 1.38
N GLN A 93 43.54 -1.01 1.02
CA GLN A 93 44.01 0.33 1.40
C GLN A 93 42.85 1.34 1.34
N SER A 94 42.83 2.22 2.35
CA SER A 94 41.89 3.30 2.59
C SER A 94 42.04 4.44 1.59
N GLU A 95 40.96 4.87 0.94
CA GLU A 95 40.87 6.19 0.30
C GLU A 95 39.42 6.63 0.09
N VAL A 96 39.15 7.88 0.48
CA VAL A 96 37.90 8.62 0.26
C VAL A 96 37.63 8.73 -1.23
N ARG A 97 36.43 8.35 -1.71
CA ARG A 97 36.02 8.59 -3.11
C ARG A 97 34.70 9.37 -3.18
N ARG A 98 34.79 10.49 -3.88
CA ARG A 98 33.67 11.29 -4.41
C ARG A 98 32.83 10.40 -5.35
N MET A 99 31.52 10.56 -5.32
CA MET A 99 30.64 9.98 -6.33
C MET A 99 30.83 10.74 -7.64
N ASP A 100 31.48 10.10 -8.61
CA ASP A 100 31.39 10.50 -10.01
C ASP A 100 30.00 10.08 -10.51
N VAL A 101 29.21 11.07 -10.95
CA VAL A 101 27.94 10.87 -11.63
C VAL A 101 28.28 10.54 -13.09
N ASP A 102 27.80 9.41 -13.61
CA ASP A 102 27.96 9.06 -15.02
C ASP A 102 27.26 10.09 -15.92
N VAL A 103 28.05 10.98 -16.52
CA VAL A 103 27.61 12.07 -17.40
C VAL A 103 27.22 11.58 -18.81
N ASP A 104 27.40 10.29 -19.13
CA ASP A 104 27.26 9.78 -20.50
C ASP A 104 25.81 9.47 -20.95
N ILE A 105 24.83 9.49 -20.04
CA ILE A 105 23.41 9.24 -20.42
C ILE A 105 22.70 10.54 -20.84
N LEU A 106 23.17 11.71 -20.39
CA LEU A 106 22.57 13.01 -20.70
C LEU A 106 22.95 13.57 -22.09
N ALA A 107 24.01 13.03 -22.72
CA ALA A 107 24.48 13.47 -24.03
C ALA A 107 23.73 12.83 -25.22
N ALA A 108 22.98 11.74 -25.00
CA ALA A 108 22.24 11.04 -26.06
C ALA A 108 20.88 11.68 -26.40
N ILE A 109 20.39 12.61 -25.58
CA ILE A 109 19.06 13.22 -25.74
C ILE A 109 19.10 14.52 -26.57
N TYR A 110 20.28 15.10 -26.82
CA TYR A 110 20.40 16.45 -27.41
C TYR A 110 21.02 16.54 -28.82
N ASN A 111 21.23 15.45 -29.55
CA ASN A 111 21.71 15.53 -30.93
C ASN A 111 20.66 15.09 -31.95
N ASP A 112 20.07 16.11 -32.58
CA ASP A 112 19.25 16.06 -33.78
C ASP A 112 20.13 15.70 -35.00
N GLY A 113 19.71 14.74 -35.83
CA GLY A 113 20.43 14.33 -37.04
C GLY A 113 19.75 13.20 -37.82
N GLU A 114 19.34 13.51 -39.05
CA GLU A 114 18.48 12.72 -39.96
C GLU A 114 18.99 11.34 -40.44
N ALA A 115 18.01 10.50 -40.83
CA ALA A 115 17.98 9.46 -41.89
C ALA A 115 17.96 7.96 -41.46
N PRO A 116 17.45 7.02 -42.30
CA PRO A 116 16.32 7.05 -43.24
C PRO A 116 15.31 5.89 -43.05
N HIS A 117 14.12 6.06 -43.62
CA HIS A 117 13.01 5.09 -43.66
C HIS A 117 13.35 3.73 -44.30
N VAL A 118 12.96 2.62 -43.65
CA VAL A 118 12.77 1.31 -44.30
C VAL A 118 11.51 0.64 -43.73
N THR A 119 10.49 0.48 -44.58
CA THR A 119 9.25 -0.25 -44.27
C THR A 119 9.41 -1.74 -44.58
N PRO A 120 9.06 -2.70 -43.69
CA PRO A 120 8.98 -4.11 -44.05
C PRO A 120 7.67 -4.45 -44.76
N LYS A 121 7.78 -5.31 -45.79
CA LYS A 121 6.71 -5.73 -46.69
C LYS A 121 5.68 -6.67 -46.03
N ILE A 122 4.40 -6.41 -46.31
CA ILE A 122 3.26 -7.25 -45.97
C ILE A 122 3.30 -8.58 -46.77
N VAL A 123 3.22 -9.71 -46.08
CA VAL A 123 2.93 -11.03 -46.68
C VAL A 123 1.45 -11.34 -46.42
N ARG A 124 0.67 -11.42 -47.50
CA ARG A 124 -0.73 -11.88 -47.46
C ARG A 124 -0.75 -13.40 -47.44
N GLN A 125 -1.48 -13.99 -46.49
CA GLN A 125 -1.98 -15.36 -46.61
C GLN A 125 -3.51 -15.35 -46.60
N ASP A 126 -4.08 -15.77 -47.73
CA ASP A 126 -5.47 -16.17 -47.86
C ASP A 126 -5.66 -17.58 -47.29
N LYS A 127 -6.72 -17.80 -46.50
CA LYS A 127 -7.54 -19.01 -46.61
C LYS A 127 -8.92 -18.89 -45.94
N SER A 128 -9.87 -19.48 -46.65
CA SER A 128 -11.33 -19.43 -46.52
C SER A 128 -11.92 -20.54 -45.63
N LEU A 129 -13.13 -20.26 -45.08
CA LEU A 129 -14.28 -21.15 -44.75
C LEU A 129 -14.59 -21.64 -43.30
N ARG A 130 -15.79 -21.20 -42.87
CA ARG A 130 -16.91 -21.91 -42.17
C ARG A 130 -16.82 -22.24 -40.66
N GLY A 131 -17.44 -21.35 -39.86
CA GLY A 131 -18.74 -21.60 -39.21
C GLY A 131 -18.83 -22.50 -37.97
N ALA A 132 -18.81 -21.89 -36.78
CA ALA A 132 -19.57 -22.32 -35.60
C ALA A 132 -19.94 -21.07 -34.78
N LYS A 133 -21.22 -20.91 -34.41
CA LYS A 133 -21.70 -19.79 -33.59
C LYS A 133 -21.35 -20.04 -32.11
N THR A 134 -20.44 -19.26 -31.55
CA THR A 134 -20.21 -19.11 -30.10
C THR A 134 -20.90 -17.83 -29.59
N PRO A 135 -21.28 -17.77 -28.30
CA PRO A 135 -21.96 -16.59 -27.74
C PRO A 135 -21.03 -15.37 -27.79
N SER A 136 -21.60 -14.20 -28.07
CA SER A 136 -20.87 -12.93 -28.18
C SER A 136 -20.15 -12.58 -26.88
N VAL A 137 -18.83 -12.73 -26.87
CA VAL A 137 -17.94 -12.27 -25.79
C VAL A 137 -17.73 -10.77 -26.01
N LEU A 138 -18.12 -9.95 -25.02
CA LEU A 138 -18.03 -8.48 -25.06
C LEU A 138 -16.59 -7.93 -24.95
N PHE A 139 -15.62 -8.79 -24.64
CA PHE A 139 -14.21 -8.42 -24.40
C PHE A 139 -13.28 -9.33 -25.22
N THR A 140 -13.11 -9.04 -26.50
CA THR A 140 -11.96 -9.54 -27.27
C THR A 140 -11.54 -8.49 -28.28
N PRO A 141 -10.33 -7.91 -28.17
CA PRO A 141 -9.66 -7.34 -29.32
C PRO A 141 -9.24 -8.49 -30.24
N ASN A 142 -9.41 -8.32 -31.55
CA ASN A 142 -9.18 -9.38 -32.55
C ASN A 142 -7.70 -9.82 -32.72
N ASN A 143 -6.78 -9.48 -31.80
CA ASN A 143 -5.35 -9.78 -31.99
C ASN A 143 -4.50 -9.92 -30.71
N SER A 144 -5.10 -10.24 -29.55
CA SER A 144 -4.36 -10.41 -28.29
C SER A 144 -3.70 -11.80 -28.17
N SER A 145 -2.59 -11.87 -27.44
CA SER A 145 -1.91 -13.13 -27.08
C SER A 145 -2.87 -14.08 -26.34
N PRO A 146 -2.79 -15.43 -26.53
CA PRO A 146 -3.79 -16.38 -26.00
C PRO A 146 -4.03 -16.31 -24.48
N GLY A 147 -3.02 -15.92 -23.70
CA GLY A 147 -3.09 -15.84 -22.23
C GLY A 147 -4.05 -14.79 -21.70
N ALA A 148 -4.02 -13.56 -22.25
CA ALA A 148 -4.83 -12.43 -21.78
C ALA A 148 -6.35 -12.63 -22.00
N CYS A 149 -6.70 -13.52 -22.93
CA CYS A 149 -8.09 -13.84 -23.31
C CYS A 149 -8.59 -15.17 -22.76
N THR A 150 -7.81 -15.87 -21.92
CA THR A 150 -8.23 -17.12 -21.30
C THR A 150 -8.84 -16.85 -19.92
N PRO A 151 -10.09 -17.27 -19.65
CA PRO A 151 -10.72 -17.13 -18.34
C PRO A 151 -9.91 -17.76 -17.22
N SER A 152 -9.94 -17.12 -16.04
CA SER A 152 -9.29 -17.66 -14.85
C SER A 152 -10.11 -18.84 -14.32
N GLU A 153 -9.65 -20.06 -14.60
CA GLU A 153 -10.31 -21.28 -14.09
C GLU A 153 -10.40 -21.27 -12.56
N LYS A 154 -9.38 -20.73 -11.87
CA LYS A 154 -9.36 -20.61 -10.41
C LYS A 154 -10.48 -19.68 -9.92
N TYR A 155 -10.69 -18.55 -10.59
CA TYR A 155 -11.72 -17.59 -10.19
C TYR A 155 -13.12 -18.07 -10.52
N VAL A 156 -13.32 -18.64 -11.71
CA VAL A 156 -14.63 -19.13 -12.18
C VAL A 156 -15.12 -20.30 -11.32
N ASN A 157 -14.22 -21.21 -10.94
CA ASN A 157 -14.55 -22.36 -10.10
C ASN A 157 -14.39 -22.11 -8.59
N ARG A 158 -14.26 -20.85 -8.18
CA ARG A 158 -14.06 -20.51 -6.76
C ARG A 158 -15.24 -20.97 -5.91
N LEU A 159 -14.93 -21.47 -4.73
CA LEU A 159 -15.92 -21.75 -3.69
C LEU A 159 -16.16 -20.46 -2.88
N GLY A 160 -17.30 -20.37 -2.20
CA GLY A 160 -17.58 -19.23 -1.30
C GLY A 160 -18.04 -17.93 -1.98
N LYS A 161 -18.53 -17.95 -3.23
CA LYS A 161 -19.22 -16.78 -3.81
C LYS A 161 -20.37 -16.34 -2.88
N GLY A 162 -20.33 -15.09 -2.41
CA GLY A 162 -21.30 -14.52 -1.47
C GLY A 162 -21.13 -14.97 -0.02
N GLN A 163 -20.06 -15.72 0.32
CA GLN A 163 -19.76 -16.09 1.69
C GLN A 163 -19.28 -14.86 2.47
N VAL A 164 -19.88 -14.64 3.65
CA VAL A 164 -19.45 -13.62 4.59
C VAL A 164 -18.29 -14.19 5.41
N MET A 165 -17.10 -13.62 5.23
CA MET A 165 -15.89 -14.06 5.91
C MET A 165 -15.82 -13.53 7.35
N GLU A 166 -16.22 -12.28 7.54
CA GLU A 166 -16.15 -11.61 8.83
C GLU A 166 -17.33 -10.65 9.02
N VAL A 167 -17.78 -10.52 10.28
CA VAL A 167 -18.77 -9.52 10.70
C VAL A 167 -18.19 -8.77 11.88
N VAL A 168 -17.52 -7.66 11.59
CA VAL A 168 -17.06 -6.74 12.63
C VAL A 168 -18.24 -5.87 13.06
N LYS A 169 -18.54 -5.86 14.36
CA LYS A 169 -19.66 -5.10 14.92
C LYS A 169 -19.15 -3.93 15.74
N PHE A 170 -19.53 -2.73 15.30
CA PHE A 170 -19.57 -1.55 16.13
C PHE A 170 -21.05 -1.20 16.37
N GLY A 171 -21.57 -1.55 17.55
CA GLY A 171 -22.98 -1.33 17.91
C GLY A 171 -23.88 -2.57 17.81
N GLU A 172 -25.15 -2.37 17.44
CA GLU A 172 -26.19 -3.40 17.52
C GLU A 172 -25.95 -4.59 16.57
N PRO A 173 -26.31 -5.82 16.97
CA PRO A 173 -26.23 -6.99 16.11
C PRO A 173 -27.07 -6.84 14.83
N PHE A 174 -26.45 -7.07 13.66
CA PHE A 174 -27.17 -7.18 12.39
C PHE A 174 -26.92 -8.53 11.71
N ALA A 175 -27.91 -9.01 10.95
CA ALA A 175 -27.77 -10.22 10.16
C ALA A 175 -27.22 -9.87 8.76
N PRO A 176 -26.12 -10.48 8.27
CA PRO A 176 -25.55 -10.15 6.96
C PRO A 176 -26.54 -10.25 5.80
N SER A 177 -27.45 -11.22 5.85
CA SER A 177 -28.53 -11.39 4.87
C SER A 177 -29.51 -10.21 4.79
N SER A 178 -29.51 -9.33 5.80
CA SER A 178 -30.30 -8.10 5.82
C SER A 178 -29.58 -6.90 5.19
N TRP A 179 -28.32 -7.07 4.76
CA TRP A 179 -27.57 -6.04 4.05
C TRP A 179 -28.07 -5.91 2.63
N LYS A 180 -29.22 -5.24 2.49
CA LYS A 180 -29.79 -4.89 1.20
C LYS A 180 -30.61 -3.64 1.38
N ASN A 181 -30.52 -2.72 0.44
CA ASN A 181 -31.37 -1.56 0.49
C ASN A 181 -32.78 -1.91 0.01
N SER A 182 -33.80 -1.47 0.74
CA SER A 182 -35.18 -1.62 0.31
C SER A 182 -35.53 -0.51 -0.69
N ALA A 183 -36.46 -0.78 -1.61
CA ALA A 183 -36.94 0.23 -2.56
C ALA A 183 -37.65 1.44 -1.90
N ARG A 184 -37.83 1.44 -0.56
CA ARG A 184 -38.48 2.50 0.22
C ARG A 184 -37.48 3.33 1.05
N SER A 185 -36.17 3.24 0.81
CA SER A 185 -35.23 4.09 1.54
C SER A 185 -35.42 5.55 1.16
N GLU A 186 -35.67 6.40 2.15
CA GLU A 186 -35.81 7.85 2.00
C GLU A 186 -34.46 8.58 2.07
N ILE A 187 -33.35 7.85 2.28
CA ILE A 187 -32.01 8.44 2.38
C ILE A 187 -31.57 8.90 0.99
N ASN A 188 -31.51 10.22 0.81
CA ASN A 188 -30.85 10.85 -0.32
C ASN A 188 -29.36 10.98 -0.02
N ALA A 189 -28.58 9.98 -0.42
CA ALA A 189 -27.14 9.99 -0.17
C ALA A 189 -26.44 11.02 -1.06
N SER A 190 -25.49 11.74 -0.49
CA SER A 190 -24.61 12.68 -1.19
C SER A 190 -23.18 12.44 -0.77
N VAL A 191 -22.28 12.40 -1.75
CA VAL A 191 -20.83 12.26 -1.53
C VAL A 191 -20.15 13.54 -1.99
N ARG A 192 -19.37 14.15 -1.10
CA ARG A 192 -18.60 15.38 -1.35
C ARG A 192 -17.25 15.29 -0.66
N LEU A 193 -16.30 16.13 -1.06
CA LEU A 193 -15.06 16.32 -0.29
C LEU A 193 -15.39 16.99 1.05
N LEU A 194 -14.65 16.61 2.10
CA LEU A 194 -14.80 17.25 3.41
C LEU A 194 -14.41 18.73 3.35
N ASN A 195 -13.29 19.02 2.68
CA ASN A 195 -12.80 20.37 2.42
C ASN A 195 -12.26 20.44 0.99
N GLU A 196 -12.98 21.14 0.11
CA GLU A 196 -12.61 21.31 -1.30
C GLU A 196 -11.38 22.20 -1.51
N GLU A 197 -11.05 23.08 -0.55
CA GLU A 197 -9.89 23.97 -0.65
C GLU A 197 -8.57 23.25 -0.35
N LEU A 198 -8.63 22.19 0.47
CA LEU A 198 -7.45 21.38 0.84
C LEU A 198 -7.31 20.12 -0.03
N ALA A 199 -8.40 19.66 -0.63
CA ALA A 199 -8.41 18.44 -1.41
C ALA A 199 -7.75 18.63 -2.79
N LEU A 200 -7.01 17.63 -3.24
CA LEU A 200 -6.48 17.59 -4.59
C LEU A 200 -7.61 17.29 -5.58
N THR A 201 -8.03 18.30 -6.34
CA THR A 201 -9.13 18.20 -7.31
C THR A 201 -8.68 18.23 -8.77
N GLU A 202 -7.45 18.62 -9.02
CA GLU A 202 -6.87 18.77 -10.36
C GLU A 202 -5.48 18.14 -10.44
N THR A 203 -5.00 17.94 -11.67
CA THR A 203 -3.61 17.53 -11.92
C THR A 203 -2.63 18.63 -11.54
N TYR A 204 -1.43 18.26 -11.13
CA TYR A 204 -0.38 19.19 -10.72
C TYR A 204 0.98 18.79 -11.32
N ALA A 205 1.97 19.68 -11.24
CA ALA A 205 3.33 19.38 -11.70
C ALA A 205 4.11 18.63 -10.62
N TYR A 206 4.61 17.43 -10.92
CA TYR A 206 5.30 16.57 -9.95
C TYR A 206 6.62 15.94 -10.45
N MET A 207 6.95 16.05 -11.74
CA MET A 207 8.13 15.39 -12.32
C MET A 207 9.48 16.06 -11.98
N CYS A 208 9.47 17.14 -11.21
CA CYS A 208 10.68 17.85 -10.81
C CYS A 208 10.54 18.35 -9.38
N ASP A 209 11.25 17.68 -8.47
CA ASP A 209 11.29 18.04 -7.07
C ASP A 209 12.49 18.90 -6.73
N ARG A 210 12.24 19.87 -5.86
CA ARG A 210 13.25 20.73 -5.27
C ARG A 210 13.53 20.28 -3.84
N LEU A 211 14.77 19.87 -3.58
CA LEU A 211 15.19 19.38 -2.26
C LEU A 211 14.96 20.41 -1.14
N ASP A 212 15.08 21.70 -1.45
CA ASP A 212 14.81 22.77 -0.48
C ASP A 212 13.31 22.86 -0.13
N ILE A 213 12.42 22.62 -1.10
CA ILE A 213 10.98 22.55 -0.86
C ILE A 213 10.62 21.29 -0.07
N GLN A 214 11.14 20.12 -0.46
CA GLN A 214 10.90 18.87 0.28
C GLN A 214 11.35 18.99 1.73
N ARG A 215 12.55 19.55 1.98
CA ARG A 215 13.04 19.83 3.33
C ARG A 215 12.07 20.73 4.09
N GLN A 216 11.59 21.81 3.48
CA GLN A 216 10.68 22.75 4.14
C GLN A 216 9.35 22.08 4.52
N VAL A 217 8.76 21.27 3.63
CA VAL A 217 7.51 20.53 3.91
C VAL A 217 7.70 19.58 5.08
N LEU A 218 8.77 18.78 5.07
CA LEU A 218 9.07 17.83 6.14
C LEU A 218 9.30 18.54 7.48
N PHE A 219 9.99 19.68 7.46
CA PHE A 219 10.25 20.48 8.66
C PHE A 219 8.97 21.10 9.21
N THR A 220 8.18 21.75 8.37
CA THR A 220 6.92 22.39 8.78
C THR A 220 5.94 21.39 9.37
N ALA A 221 5.76 20.22 8.74
CA ALA A 221 4.90 19.16 9.27
C ALA A 221 5.36 18.69 10.66
N ALA A 222 6.67 18.50 10.85
CA ALA A 222 7.23 18.07 12.12
C ALA A 222 7.12 19.14 13.23
N GLU A 223 7.31 20.41 12.87
CA GLU A 223 7.18 21.55 13.79
C GLU A 223 5.73 21.72 14.26
N GLU A 224 4.76 21.68 13.34
CA GLU A 224 3.34 21.81 13.64
C GLU A 224 2.85 20.67 14.53
N LEU A 225 3.15 19.42 14.16
CA LEU A 225 2.74 18.25 14.94
C LEU A 225 3.45 18.20 16.29
N GLY A 226 4.76 18.50 16.33
CA GLY A 226 5.52 18.56 17.58
C GLY A 226 4.99 19.60 18.56
N LYS A 227 4.53 20.75 18.05
CA LYS A 227 3.89 21.78 18.87
C LYS A 227 2.60 21.27 19.52
N ILE A 228 1.74 20.59 18.75
CA ILE A 228 0.50 19.98 19.27
C ILE A 228 0.84 18.98 20.38
N MET A 229 1.83 18.10 20.16
CA MET A 229 2.25 17.12 21.16
C MET A 229 2.81 17.75 22.45
N LEU A 230 3.55 18.86 22.34
CA LEU A 230 4.07 19.57 23.52
C LEU A 230 2.96 20.28 24.30
N GLU A 231 1.96 20.82 23.61
CA GLU A 231 0.76 21.41 24.22
C GLU A 231 -0.02 20.36 25.02
N ASP A 232 -0.22 19.16 24.45
CA ASP A 232 -0.85 18.01 25.13
C ASP A 232 -0.10 17.60 26.41
N LEU A 233 1.24 17.64 26.36
CA LEU A 233 2.10 17.31 27.51
C LEU A 233 2.21 18.45 28.53
N THR A 234 1.64 19.63 28.26
CA THR A 234 1.87 20.87 29.03
C THR A 234 3.37 21.17 29.20
N ALA A 235 4.17 20.80 28.21
CA ALA A 235 5.62 20.97 28.21
C ALA A 235 6.02 22.38 27.76
N GLY A 236 7.23 22.80 28.15
CA GLY A 236 7.82 24.04 27.65
C GLY A 236 8.28 23.93 26.20
N ASN A 237 8.91 25.00 25.70
CA ASN A 237 9.48 25.00 24.35
C ASN A 237 10.50 23.87 24.17
N PRO A 238 10.52 23.21 22.99
CA PRO A 238 11.49 22.16 22.73
C PRO A 238 12.88 22.76 22.61
N VAL A 239 13.89 22.03 23.08
CA VAL A 239 15.29 22.37 22.85
C VAL A 239 15.92 21.42 21.83
N PRO A 240 17.03 21.80 21.18
CA PRO A 240 17.69 20.94 20.21
C PRO A 240 18.11 19.59 20.79
N CYS A 241 17.95 18.52 20.01
CA CYS A 241 18.31 17.16 20.45
C CYS A 241 19.80 17.01 20.80
N ILE A 242 20.66 17.90 20.28
CA ILE A 242 22.11 17.94 20.50
C ILE A 242 22.57 18.79 21.70
N LEU A 243 21.64 19.34 22.50
CA LEU A 243 22.00 20.13 23.68
C LEU A 243 22.81 19.29 24.68
N GLU A 244 24.06 19.68 24.93
CA GLU A 244 24.90 19.07 25.96
C GLU A 244 24.37 19.41 27.35
N SER A 245 23.59 18.51 27.94
CA SER A 245 22.97 18.69 29.25
C SER A 245 22.84 17.38 30.01
N ALA A 246 23.19 17.42 31.30
CA ALA A 246 22.89 16.35 32.25
C ALA A 246 21.47 16.46 32.84
N GLN A 247 20.83 17.62 32.71
CA GLN A 247 19.43 17.80 33.09
C GLN A 247 18.51 17.34 31.96
N GLU A 248 17.36 16.78 32.33
CA GLU A 248 16.36 16.36 31.36
C GLU A 248 15.69 17.54 30.67
N TYR A 249 15.40 17.38 29.39
CA TYR A 249 14.70 18.35 28.57
C TYR A 249 13.79 17.64 27.57
N TYR A 250 12.88 18.40 26.97
CA TYR A 250 12.03 17.93 25.87
C TYR A 250 12.65 18.36 24.54
N CYS A 251 12.75 17.42 23.60
CA CYS A 251 13.04 17.71 22.20
C CYS A 251 11.98 17.07 21.30
N VAL A 252 11.70 17.74 20.18
CA VAL A 252 10.86 17.22 19.09
C VAL A 252 11.78 16.74 17.99
N GLY A 253 11.50 15.56 17.46
CA GLY A 253 12.23 15.12 16.29
C GLY A 253 11.55 13.99 15.55
N ARG A 254 12.13 13.68 14.40
CA ARG A 254 11.69 12.61 13.52
C ARG A 254 12.56 11.38 13.71
N ILE A 255 11.93 10.23 13.88
CA ILE A 255 12.61 8.95 13.95
C ILE A 255 13.17 8.59 12.57
N PHE A 256 14.43 8.14 12.50
CA PHE A 256 14.96 7.52 11.29
C PHE A 256 15.98 6.43 11.63
N CYS A 257 16.27 5.57 10.65
CA CYS A 257 17.30 4.54 10.74
C CYS A 257 18.53 4.95 9.94
N ASP A 258 19.73 4.75 10.50
CA ASP A 258 21.01 5.04 9.81
C ASP A 258 21.43 3.94 8.83
N SER A 259 20.75 2.80 8.85
CA SER A 259 21.11 1.60 8.10
C SER A 259 20.16 1.35 6.93
N ARG A 260 20.61 0.53 5.96
CA ARG A 260 19.75 0.00 4.89
C ARG A 260 18.85 -1.16 5.36
N GLY A 261 18.90 -1.52 6.64
CA GLY A 261 18.09 -2.59 7.23
C GLY A 261 16.95 -2.05 8.08
N LYS A 262 16.09 -2.96 8.54
CA LYS A 262 14.93 -2.65 9.38
C LYS A 262 15.34 -1.93 10.68
N LEU A 263 14.48 -1.02 11.12
CA LEU A 263 14.64 -0.30 12.38
C LEU A 263 14.78 -1.28 13.56
N ASN A 264 15.77 -1.03 14.42
CA ASN A 264 16.05 -1.86 15.59
C ASN A 264 16.50 -0.99 16.77
N ASN A 265 16.44 -1.54 17.99
CA ASN A 265 16.74 -0.82 19.24
C ASN A 265 18.14 -0.19 19.29
N ALA A 266 19.12 -0.70 18.52
CA ALA A 266 20.49 -0.17 18.51
C ALA A 266 20.69 0.96 17.47
N SER A 267 19.78 1.11 16.52
CA SER A 267 19.87 2.02 15.36
C SER A 267 18.66 2.95 15.26
N VAL A 268 18.25 3.54 16.40
CA VAL A 268 17.20 4.57 16.44
C VAL A 268 17.83 5.95 16.58
N PHE A 269 17.57 6.79 15.59
CA PHE A 269 18.06 8.17 15.55
C PHE A 269 16.89 9.14 15.58
N LEU A 270 17.16 10.30 16.17
CA LEU A 270 16.25 11.43 16.21
C LEU A 270 16.86 12.57 15.41
N GLU A 271 16.20 12.95 14.32
CA GLU A 271 16.50 14.16 13.58
C GLU A 271 15.74 15.33 14.23
N ASN A 272 16.46 16.38 14.59
CA ASN A 272 15.91 17.55 15.25
C ASN A 272 14.98 18.35 14.32
N CYS A 273 13.77 18.59 14.80
CA CYS A 273 12.74 19.37 14.10
C CYS A 273 12.45 20.73 14.77
N SER A 274 13.20 21.10 15.81
CA SER A 274 13.16 22.47 16.35
C SER A 274 13.85 23.45 15.40
N SER A 275 13.35 24.69 15.33
CA SER A 275 13.94 25.78 14.54
C SER A 275 15.41 26.04 14.87
N ASP A 276 15.81 25.75 16.11
CA ASP A 276 17.20 25.80 16.53
C ASP A 276 17.91 24.50 16.18
N ALA A 277 19.01 24.59 15.41
CA ALA A 277 19.81 23.44 14.96
C ALA A 277 19.02 22.38 14.15
N VAL A 278 18.14 22.82 13.25
CA VAL A 278 17.38 21.98 12.31
C VAL A 278 18.28 20.93 11.63
N GLY A 279 17.84 19.67 11.62
CA GLY A 279 18.55 18.57 10.95
C GLY A 279 19.78 18.06 11.70
N SER A 280 20.05 18.57 12.90
CA SER A 280 21.00 17.92 13.80
C SER A 280 20.46 16.56 14.26
N ILE A 281 21.35 15.61 14.52
CA ILE A 281 21.00 14.22 14.77
C ILE A 281 21.57 13.79 16.12
N ALA A 282 20.77 13.08 16.90
CA ALA A 282 21.22 12.35 18.09
C ALA A 282 20.72 10.90 18.05
N THR A 283 21.53 9.97 18.56
CA THR A 283 21.09 8.58 18.77
C THR A 283 20.23 8.49 20.03
N LEU A 284 19.22 7.62 20.03
CA LEU A 284 18.38 7.38 21.20
C LEU A 284 18.88 6.15 21.98
N ASP A 285 19.10 6.32 23.28
CA ASP A 285 19.23 5.22 24.24
C ASP A 285 17.87 4.88 24.82
N LEU A 286 17.34 3.73 24.46
CA LEU A 286 16.04 3.25 24.92
C LEU A 286 16.15 2.27 26.10
N SER A 287 17.35 2.08 26.66
CA SER A 287 17.58 1.11 27.74
C SER A 287 16.71 1.36 28.98
N HIS A 288 16.39 2.62 29.30
CA HIS A 288 15.50 2.98 30.41
C HIS A 288 14.01 2.73 30.11
N LEU A 289 13.67 2.41 28.86
CA LEU A 289 12.32 2.04 28.42
C LEU A 289 12.16 0.53 28.21
N ALA A 290 13.19 -0.29 28.51
CA ALA A 290 13.20 -1.72 28.20
C ALA A 290 12.04 -2.51 28.85
N ASP A 291 11.57 -2.09 30.02
CA ASP A 291 10.43 -2.70 30.72
C ASP A 291 9.07 -2.12 30.30
N LYS A 292 9.05 -1.15 29.37
CA LYS A 292 7.83 -0.51 28.86
C LYS A 292 7.52 -1.02 27.45
N GLN A 293 6.24 -1.00 27.11
CA GLN A 293 5.82 -1.22 25.74
C GLN A 293 6.03 0.07 24.95
N TYR A 294 6.67 -0.02 23.80
CA TYR A 294 6.83 1.10 22.88
C TYR A 294 6.88 0.58 21.46
N SER A 295 6.38 1.39 20.53
CA SER A 295 6.40 1.03 19.12
C SER A 295 6.49 2.29 18.29
N PHE A 296 7.37 2.34 17.30
CA PHE A 296 7.49 3.47 16.38
C PHE A 296 8.07 3.05 15.03
N PHE A 297 8.00 3.94 14.04
CA PHE A 297 8.44 3.67 12.66
C PHE A 297 9.30 4.82 12.10
N PRO A 298 10.12 4.57 11.06
CA PRO A 298 10.89 5.62 10.38
C PRO A 298 9.98 6.70 9.78
N GLY A 299 10.26 7.96 10.07
CA GLY A 299 9.47 9.11 9.66
C GLY A 299 8.53 9.64 10.75
N GLN A 300 8.31 8.88 11.82
CA GLN A 300 7.43 9.29 12.90
C GLN A 300 7.95 10.50 13.67
N ILE A 301 7.08 11.48 13.89
CA ILE A 301 7.35 12.64 14.75
C ILE A 301 7.05 12.26 16.19
N VAL A 302 8.03 12.51 17.06
CA VAL A 302 7.95 12.18 18.48
C VAL A 302 8.45 13.33 19.34
N VAL A 303 7.95 13.39 20.58
CA VAL A 303 8.54 14.18 21.66
C VAL A 303 9.34 13.23 22.55
N VAL A 304 10.62 13.54 22.73
CA VAL A 304 11.52 12.80 23.61
C VAL A 304 11.82 13.65 24.83
N LYS A 305 11.68 13.04 26.01
CA LYS A 305 12.22 13.58 27.26
C LYS A 305 13.46 12.77 27.63
N GLY A 306 14.55 13.47 27.91
CA GLY A 306 15.79 12.81 28.30
C GLY A 306 16.94 13.77 28.53
N SER A 307 18.11 13.23 28.81
CA SER A 307 19.35 13.99 28.97
C SER A 307 20.38 13.59 27.91
N ASN A 308 21.25 14.51 27.50
CA ASN A 308 22.30 14.24 26.51
C ASN A 308 23.63 14.84 27.00
N PRO A 309 24.36 14.16 27.91
CA PRO A 309 25.59 14.70 28.48
C PRO A 309 26.72 14.92 27.46
N THR A 310 26.61 14.34 26.26
CA THR A 310 27.67 14.33 25.23
C THR A 310 27.29 15.07 23.95
N GLY A 311 26.05 15.57 23.84
CA GLY A 311 25.50 16.16 22.63
C GLY A 311 25.22 15.17 21.49
N LYS A 312 25.53 13.88 21.67
CA LYS A 312 25.45 12.85 20.61
C LYS A 312 24.38 11.77 20.84
N LYS A 313 24.07 11.47 22.09
CA LYS A 313 23.19 10.35 22.45
C LYS A 313 22.29 10.76 23.60
N ILE A 314 20.98 10.77 23.34
CA ILE A 314 19.96 11.08 24.35
C ILE A 314 19.67 9.82 25.14
N ILE A 315 19.81 9.90 26.46
CA ILE A 315 19.32 8.90 27.40
C ILE A 315 17.84 9.19 27.61
N VAL A 316 16.97 8.38 27.00
CA VAL A 316 15.52 8.62 26.97
C VAL A 316 14.88 8.17 28.27
N SER A 317 14.12 9.04 28.92
CA SER A 317 13.30 8.71 30.09
C SER A 317 11.82 8.55 29.74
N GLU A 318 11.32 9.35 28.80
CA GLU A 318 9.95 9.29 28.27
C GLU A 318 9.94 9.53 26.76
N LEU A 319 9.08 8.81 26.05
CA LEU A 319 8.84 8.92 24.62
C LEU A 319 7.34 9.11 24.40
N HIS A 320 6.97 10.16 23.68
CA HIS A 320 5.59 10.47 23.35
C HIS A 320 5.41 10.54 21.84
N THR A 321 4.42 9.80 21.33
CA THR A 321 4.17 9.58 19.89
C THR A 321 2.90 10.27 19.39
N GLY A 322 2.35 11.19 20.18
CA GLY A 322 1.08 11.86 19.90
C GLY A 322 -0.15 11.14 20.46
N SER A 323 -1.26 11.88 20.46
CA SER A 323 -2.58 11.46 20.90
C SER A 323 -3.48 11.20 19.68
N VAL A 324 -4.39 10.24 19.78
CA VAL A 324 -5.42 10.08 18.74
C VAL A 324 -6.34 11.30 18.80
N PRO A 325 -6.57 12.01 17.68
CA PRO A 325 -7.47 13.16 17.65
C PRO A 325 -8.86 12.79 18.17
N GLU A 326 -9.50 13.72 18.86
CA GLU A 326 -10.88 13.52 19.30
C GLU A 326 -11.79 13.27 18.09
N ALA A 327 -12.71 12.31 18.23
CA ALA A 327 -13.65 12.00 17.18
C ALA A 327 -14.53 13.22 16.89
N CYS A 328 -14.62 13.63 15.63
CA CYS A 328 -15.54 14.69 15.20
C CYS A 328 -16.99 14.34 15.55
N ASP A 329 -17.75 15.31 16.06
CA ASP A 329 -19.19 15.17 16.28
C ASP A 329 -19.89 14.76 14.97
N LEU A 330 -20.46 13.54 14.96
CA LEU A 330 -21.23 13.02 13.83
C LEU A 330 -22.57 13.74 13.74
N ASN A 331 -22.60 14.86 13.01
CA ASN A 331 -23.86 15.52 12.65
C ASN A 331 -24.45 14.83 11.41
N LEU A 332 -25.07 13.67 11.62
CA LEU A 332 -25.71 12.88 10.58
C LEU A 332 -26.97 13.62 10.07
N ASP A 333 -27.01 13.89 8.77
CA ASP A 333 -28.09 14.67 8.14
C ASP A 333 -29.27 13.81 7.63
N PHE A 334 -29.40 12.58 8.12
CA PHE A 334 -30.39 11.60 7.65
C PHE A 334 -31.03 10.80 8.78
N ARG A 335 -32.17 10.18 8.48
CA ARG A 335 -32.81 9.17 9.33
C ARG A 335 -32.81 7.82 8.63
N GLY A 336 -32.59 6.75 9.39
CA GLY A 336 -32.54 5.38 8.88
C GLY A 336 -31.11 4.82 8.76
N THR A 337 -30.95 3.76 7.97
CA THR A 337 -29.68 3.05 7.82
C THR A 337 -29.02 3.38 6.49
N LEU A 338 -27.99 4.21 6.52
CA LEU A 338 -27.08 4.42 5.38
C LEU A 338 -26.30 3.13 5.12
N ARG A 339 -26.17 2.75 3.85
CA ARG A 339 -25.44 1.55 3.42
C ARG A 339 -24.40 1.96 2.40
N VAL A 340 -23.14 1.74 2.73
CA VAL A 340 -21.98 2.07 1.90
C VAL A 340 -21.26 0.76 1.57
N ALA A 341 -21.09 0.47 0.28
CA ALA A 341 -20.18 -0.60 -0.17
C ALA A 341 -18.79 0.01 -0.37
N VAL A 342 -17.75 -0.71 0.05
CA VAL A 342 -16.35 -0.31 -0.21
C VAL A 342 -15.66 -1.48 -0.91
N CYS A 343 -14.96 -1.18 -1.99
CA CYS A 343 -14.24 -2.14 -2.79
C CYS A 343 -12.87 -1.56 -3.16
N SER A 344 -11.87 -2.41 -3.29
CA SER A 344 -10.53 -2.03 -3.75
C SER A 344 -10.09 -3.00 -4.84
N GLY A 345 -9.36 -2.50 -5.82
CA GLY A 345 -8.77 -3.34 -6.86
C GLY A 345 -7.68 -4.27 -6.30
N PRO A 346 -7.17 -5.19 -7.13
CA PRO A 346 -7.41 -5.30 -8.57
C PRO A 346 -8.78 -5.88 -8.95
N TYR A 347 -9.35 -5.39 -10.06
CA TYR A 347 -10.69 -5.81 -10.54
C TYR A 347 -10.65 -6.86 -11.68
N SER A 348 -9.46 -7.26 -12.11
CA SER A 348 -9.21 -8.38 -13.03
C SER A 348 -8.44 -9.50 -12.33
N ALA A 349 -8.41 -10.70 -12.94
CA ALA A 349 -7.52 -11.75 -12.45
C ALA A 349 -6.07 -11.43 -12.81
N ALA A 350 -5.11 -11.79 -11.94
CA ALA A 350 -3.69 -11.50 -12.18
C ALA A 350 -3.12 -12.07 -13.50
N SER A 351 -3.77 -13.09 -14.07
CA SER A 351 -3.34 -13.79 -15.28
C SER A 351 -4.06 -13.37 -16.57
N ASN A 352 -5.06 -12.49 -16.50
CA ASN A 352 -5.83 -12.07 -17.67
C ASN A 352 -6.40 -10.65 -17.52
N MET A 353 -7.12 -10.17 -18.55
CA MET A 353 -7.82 -8.87 -18.53
C MET A 353 -9.31 -9.02 -18.89
N LEU A 354 -9.94 -10.11 -18.45
CA LEU A 354 -11.35 -10.39 -18.76
C LEU A 354 -12.33 -9.81 -17.74
N TYR A 355 -11.82 -9.26 -16.64
CA TYR A 355 -12.60 -8.57 -15.60
C TYR A 355 -13.76 -9.41 -15.05
N GLU A 356 -13.57 -10.73 -14.91
CA GLU A 356 -14.56 -11.59 -14.26
C GLU A 356 -14.90 -11.11 -12.83
N PRO A 357 -13.92 -10.69 -11.99
CA PRO A 357 -14.21 -10.18 -10.66
C PRO A 357 -15.05 -8.90 -10.66
N PHE A 358 -14.73 -7.97 -11.55
CA PHE A 358 -15.49 -6.74 -11.71
C PHE A 358 -16.95 -7.01 -12.13
N LYS A 359 -17.17 -7.91 -13.10
CA LYS A 359 -18.52 -8.27 -13.55
C LYS A 359 -19.37 -8.85 -12.42
N ASP A 360 -18.81 -9.81 -11.67
CA ASP A 360 -19.46 -10.38 -10.50
C ASP A 360 -19.76 -9.30 -9.43
N LEU A 361 -18.85 -8.35 -9.22
CA LEU A 361 -19.05 -7.22 -8.31
C LEU A 361 -20.20 -6.31 -8.76
N ILE A 362 -20.25 -5.92 -10.03
CA ILE A 362 -21.31 -5.06 -10.58
C ILE A 362 -22.68 -5.75 -10.45
N GLU A 363 -22.76 -7.05 -10.75
CA GLU A 363 -23.98 -7.84 -10.56
C GLU A 363 -24.44 -7.85 -9.10
N GLU A 364 -23.52 -8.05 -8.16
CA GLU A 364 -23.80 -8.06 -6.73
C GLU A 364 -24.28 -6.66 -6.25
N LEU A 365 -23.61 -5.59 -6.64
CA LEU A 365 -23.99 -4.22 -6.30
C LEU A 365 -25.38 -3.85 -6.84
N LYS A 366 -25.73 -4.30 -8.06
CA LYS A 366 -27.08 -4.14 -8.64
C LYS A 366 -28.15 -4.88 -7.82
N GLN A 367 -27.81 -5.98 -7.16
CA GLN A 367 -28.71 -6.73 -6.28
C GLN A 367 -28.84 -6.12 -4.88
N LEU A 368 -27.73 -5.66 -4.30
CA LEU A 368 -27.67 -5.10 -2.94
C LEU A 368 -28.20 -3.65 -2.89
N LYS A 369 -28.06 -2.91 -4.00
CA LYS A 369 -28.49 -1.51 -4.17
C LYS A 369 -28.03 -0.57 -3.05
N PRO A 370 -26.73 -0.53 -2.70
CA PRO A 370 -26.24 0.37 -1.66
C PRO A 370 -26.57 1.83 -1.99
N HIS A 371 -26.53 2.70 -0.99
CA HIS A 371 -26.73 4.13 -1.22
C HIS A 371 -25.48 4.77 -1.85
N VAL A 372 -24.31 4.29 -1.41
CA VAL A 372 -22.99 4.73 -1.87
C VAL A 372 -22.13 3.51 -2.14
N VAL A 373 -21.33 3.56 -3.20
CA VAL A 373 -20.23 2.65 -3.48
C VAL A 373 -18.95 3.46 -3.54
N ILE A 374 -17.93 3.06 -2.77
CA ILE A 374 -16.57 3.61 -2.86
C ILE A 374 -15.70 2.54 -3.50
N LEU A 375 -15.06 2.86 -4.63
CA LEU A 375 -14.14 1.96 -5.32
C LEU A 375 -12.76 2.60 -5.37
N CYS A 376 -11.79 1.99 -4.69
CA CYS A 376 -10.38 2.34 -4.83
C CYS A 376 -9.78 1.56 -6.00
N GLY A 377 -8.84 2.17 -6.72
CA GLY A 377 -8.02 1.47 -7.70
C GLY A 377 -7.15 0.35 -7.07
N PRO A 378 -6.36 -0.38 -7.88
CA PRO A 378 -6.19 -0.16 -9.31
C PRO A 378 -7.32 -0.76 -10.18
N PHE A 379 -7.74 -0.04 -11.21
CA PHE A 379 -8.70 -0.51 -12.23
C PHE A 379 -8.03 -1.21 -13.41
N VAL A 380 -6.90 -0.67 -13.86
CA VAL A 380 -5.97 -1.23 -14.84
C VAL A 380 -4.62 -1.32 -14.16
N ASP A 381 -4.44 -2.39 -13.40
CA ASP A 381 -3.27 -2.62 -12.55
C ASP A 381 -1.99 -2.73 -13.38
N ALA A 382 -1.03 -1.83 -13.11
CA ALA A 382 0.29 -1.83 -13.71
C ALA A 382 1.09 -3.12 -13.44
N ASN A 383 0.76 -3.84 -12.36
CA ASN A 383 1.40 -5.10 -12.00
C ASN A 383 0.72 -6.33 -12.61
N ASN A 384 -0.37 -6.17 -13.37
CA ASN A 384 -0.99 -7.29 -14.08
C ASN A 384 -0.03 -7.78 -15.18
N VAL A 385 0.14 -9.10 -15.29
CA VAL A 385 1.08 -9.72 -16.26
C VAL A 385 0.79 -9.27 -17.70
N CYS A 386 -0.49 -9.11 -18.05
CA CYS A 386 -0.89 -8.69 -19.40
C CYS A 386 -0.51 -7.24 -19.71
N VAL A 387 -0.38 -6.40 -18.69
CA VAL A 387 0.06 -5.00 -18.80
C VAL A 387 1.58 -4.95 -18.84
N SER A 388 2.25 -5.65 -17.92
CA SER A 388 3.72 -5.63 -17.82
C SER A 388 4.44 -6.25 -19.04
N GLU A 389 3.81 -7.22 -19.71
CA GLU A 389 4.37 -7.89 -20.89
C GLU A 389 3.94 -7.24 -22.23
N ASP A 390 3.30 -6.05 -22.19
CA ASP A 390 2.76 -5.33 -23.37
C ASP A 390 1.88 -6.21 -24.26
N GLY A 391 1.06 -7.07 -23.62
CA GLY A 391 0.25 -8.07 -24.30
C GLY A 391 -1.06 -7.54 -24.88
N LEU A 392 -1.32 -6.23 -24.79
CA LEU A 392 -2.62 -5.61 -25.03
C LEU A 392 -2.60 -4.75 -26.30
N SER A 393 -3.60 -4.97 -27.17
CA SER A 393 -3.75 -4.22 -28.42
C SER A 393 -4.75 -3.05 -28.29
N VAL A 394 -5.11 -2.69 -27.06
CA VAL A 394 -6.10 -1.66 -26.73
C VAL A 394 -5.48 -0.70 -25.74
N GLU A 395 -5.78 0.58 -25.87
CA GLU A 395 -5.29 1.60 -24.95
C GLU A 395 -5.82 1.35 -23.53
N TYR A 396 -4.97 1.51 -22.52
CA TYR A 396 -5.35 1.33 -21.13
C TYR A 396 -6.51 2.25 -20.70
N SER A 397 -6.56 3.46 -21.24
CA SER A 397 -7.65 4.42 -21.04
C SER A 397 -9.00 3.87 -21.54
N THR A 398 -9.01 3.09 -22.62
CA THR A 398 -10.21 2.45 -23.15
C THR A 398 -10.72 1.38 -22.19
N ILE A 399 -9.82 0.56 -21.64
CA ILE A 399 -10.16 -0.46 -20.64
C ILE A 399 -10.75 0.21 -19.39
N PHE A 400 -10.13 1.28 -18.90
CA PHE A 400 -10.67 2.05 -17.77
C PHE A 400 -12.06 2.62 -18.07
N ASN A 401 -12.26 3.24 -19.23
CA ASN A 401 -13.56 3.79 -19.63
C ASN A 401 -14.65 2.71 -19.69
N GLU A 402 -14.34 1.49 -20.13
CA GLU A 402 -15.29 0.36 -20.08
C GLU A 402 -15.72 0.03 -18.64
N THR A 403 -14.80 0.08 -17.67
CA THR A 403 -15.17 -0.10 -16.26
C THR A 403 -16.06 1.04 -15.75
N VAL A 404 -15.75 2.29 -16.12
CA VAL A 404 -16.55 3.47 -15.75
C VAL A 404 -17.97 3.38 -16.34
N ALA A 405 -18.13 2.87 -17.55
CA ALA A 405 -19.43 2.69 -18.18
C ALA A 405 -20.34 1.76 -17.36
N GLU A 406 -19.81 0.65 -16.84
CA GLU A 406 -20.57 -0.26 -15.95
C GLU A 406 -20.94 0.39 -14.61
N LEU A 407 -20.06 1.22 -14.05
CA LEU A 407 -20.32 1.96 -12.82
C LEU A 407 -21.48 2.97 -12.98
N CYS A 408 -21.60 3.59 -14.16
CA CYS A 408 -22.70 4.52 -14.47
C CYS A 408 -24.09 3.85 -14.38
N GLU A 409 -24.17 2.53 -14.58
CA GLU A 409 -25.41 1.76 -14.58
C GLU A 409 -25.85 1.27 -13.17
N LEU A 410 -25.09 1.59 -12.10
CA LEU A 410 -25.40 1.13 -10.74
C LEU A 410 -26.61 1.85 -10.10
N GLY A 411 -26.94 3.06 -10.55
CA GLY A 411 -28.09 3.83 -10.04
C GLY A 411 -27.99 4.28 -8.57
N CYS A 412 -26.78 4.34 -8.00
CA CYS A 412 -26.48 4.84 -6.66
C CYS A 412 -25.34 5.87 -6.71
N GLN A 413 -24.97 6.49 -5.58
CA GLN A 413 -23.77 7.34 -5.56
C GLN A 413 -22.52 6.47 -5.69
N VAL A 414 -21.60 6.83 -6.56
CA VAL A 414 -20.34 6.12 -6.81
C VAL A 414 -19.19 7.10 -6.62
N ALA A 415 -18.28 6.77 -5.71
CA ALA A 415 -17.02 7.46 -5.49
C ALA A 415 -15.88 6.59 -5.98
N VAL A 416 -15.15 7.06 -6.98
CA VAL A 416 -14.01 6.37 -7.57
C VAL A 416 -12.74 7.06 -7.09
N ILE A 417 -11.90 6.35 -6.35
CA ILE A 417 -10.66 6.86 -5.75
C ILE A 417 -9.49 6.46 -6.64
N ALA A 418 -8.65 7.44 -6.96
CA ALA A 418 -7.45 7.23 -7.76
C ALA A 418 -6.47 6.22 -7.15
N SER A 419 -5.53 5.74 -7.95
CA SER A 419 -4.42 4.90 -7.48
C SER A 419 -3.20 5.15 -8.36
N ALA A 420 -2.04 5.32 -7.73
CA ALA A 420 -0.76 5.42 -8.44
C ALA A 420 -0.37 4.10 -9.15
N ASN A 421 -1.05 2.99 -8.86
CA ASN A 421 -0.85 1.69 -9.52
C ASN A 421 -1.70 1.52 -10.79
N ASP A 422 -2.51 2.52 -11.18
CA ASP A 422 -3.21 2.50 -12.45
C ASP A 422 -2.32 2.95 -13.60
N VAL A 423 -2.03 2.03 -14.52
CA VAL A 423 -1.09 2.26 -15.63
C VAL A 423 -1.53 3.37 -16.60
N HIS A 424 -2.81 3.70 -16.61
CA HIS A 424 -3.40 4.71 -17.50
C HIS A 424 -3.42 6.12 -16.89
N HIS A 425 -2.91 6.28 -15.66
CA HIS A 425 -3.02 7.51 -14.87
C HIS A 425 -1.67 7.92 -14.25
N ASP A 426 -1.65 9.06 -13.55
CA ASP A 426 -0.44 9.59 -12.94
C ASP A 426 0.11 8.66 -11.83
N ALA A 427 1.34 8.16 -12.01
CA ALA A 427 2.02 7.29 -11.06
C ALA A 427 2.72 8.08 -9.93
N VAL A 428 1.98 8.97 -9.26
CA VAL A 428 2.48 9.84 -8.19
C VAL A 428 1.52 9.84 -7.00
N TYR A 429 2.07 10.01 -5.80
CA TYR A 429 1.31 10.29 -4.59
C TYR A 429 1.57 11.73 -4.12
N PRO A 430 0.54 12.52 -3.76
CA PRO A 430 -0.88 12.22 -3.89
C PRO A 430 -1.34 12.10 -5.35
N THR A 431 -2.15 11.09 -5.67
CA THR A 431 -2.63 10.84 -7.03
C THR A 431 -3.85 11.72 -7.34
N PRO A 432 -3.85 12.52 -8.42
CA PRO A 432 -4.99 13.36 -8.77
C PRO A 432 -6.21 12.51 -9.17
N PRO A 433 -7.44 13.06 -9.16
CA PRO A 433 -8.62 12.35 -9.63
C PRO A 433 -8.48 11.85 -11.08
N TYR A 434 -9.09 10.70 -11.40
CA TYR A 434 -9.11 10.20 -12.79
C TYR A 434 -9.82 11.16 -13.74
N THR A 435 -9.41 11.11 -15.01
CA THR A 435 -10.11 11.74 -16.12
C THR A 435 -10.73 10.67 -17.01
N THR A 436 -11.91 10.96 -17.58
CA THR A 436 -12.59 10.05 -18.52
C THR A 436 -13.13 10.84 -19.71
N SER A 437 -13.11 10.22 -20.89
CA SER A 437 -13.74 10.77 -22.09
C SER A 437 -15.25 10.51 -22.14
N LEU A 438 -15.77 9.68 -21.24
CA LEU A 438 -17.19 9.36 -21.17
C LEU A 438 -17.98 10.49 -20.53
N LYS A 439 -19.23 10.66 -20.99
CA LYS A 439 -20.20 11.50 -20.29
C LYS A 439 -20.73 10.72 -19.08
N VAL A 440 -20.16 10.99 -17.91
CA VAL A 440 -20.58 10.38 -16.65
C VAL A 440 -21.79 11.12 -16.03
N PRO A 441 -22.70 10.41 -15.36
CA PRO A 441 -23.80 11.03 -14.64
C PRO A 441 -23.32 11.65 -13.31
N GLU A 442 -24.05 12.62 -12.76
CA GLU A 442 -23.64 13.39 -11.58
C GLU A 442 -23.43 12.55 -10.30
N ASN A 443 -24.02 11.36 -10.25
CA ASN A 443 -23.88 10.42 -9.14
C ASN A 443 -22.59 9.60 -9.21
N VAL A 444 -21.78 9.69 -10.26
CA VAL A 444 -20.45 9.07 -10.37
C VAL A 444 -19.39 10.16 -10.28
N LYS A 445 -18.54 10.12 -9.26
CA LYS A 445 -17.53 11.15 -8.98
C LYS A 445 -16.16 10.53 -8.79
N PHE A 446 -15.14 11.20 -9.31
CA PHE A 446 -13.74 10.82 -9.19
C PHE A 446 -13.06 11.68 -8.13
N PHE A 447 -12.22 11.07 -7.30
CA PHE A 447 -11.49 11.71 -6.21
C PHE A 447 -10.02 11.30 -6.21
N SER A 448 -9.17 12.12 -5.58
CA SER A 448 -7.75 11.85 -5.42
C SER A 448 -7.47 10.70 -4.45
N ASP A 449 -6.26 10.16 -4.53
CA ASP A 449 -5.65 9.36 -3.46
C ASP A 449 -4.56 10.18 -2.77
N PRO A 450 -4.69 10.51 -1.47
CA PRO A 450 -5.80 10.20 -0.59
C PRO A 450 -6.93 11.23 -0.75
N CYS A 451 -8.07 10.99 -0.12
CA CYS A 451 -9.09 12.01 0.09
C CYS A 451 -9.94 11.78 1.36
N LEU A 452 -10.55 12.85 1.85
CA LEU A 452 -11.55 12.81 2.92
C LEU A 452 -12.93 13.08 2.32
N LEU A 453 -13.80 12.09 2.38
CA LEU A 453 -15.17 12.18 1.88
C LEU A 453 -16.14 12.46 3.01
N ARG A 454 -17.12 13.32 2.75
CA ARG A 454 -18.29 13.53 3.60
C ARG A 454 -19.51 12.90 2.93
N ILE A 455 -20.09 11.92 3.61
CA ILE A 455 -21.28 11.18 3.20
C ILE A 455 -22.38 11.43 4.23
N ASN A 456 -23.26 12.39 3.96
CA ASN A 456 -24.42 12.65 4.84
C ASN A 456 -24.06 12.90 6.32
N GLY A 457 -22.90 13.54 6.55
CA GLY A 457 -22.35 13.80 7.89
C GLY A 457 -21.32 12.77 8.37
N LEU A 458 -21.27 11.57 7.79
CA LEU A 458 -20.18 10.61 8.02
C LEU A 458 -18.92 11.07 7.28
N VAL A 459 -17.78 11.11 7.97
CA VAL A 459 -16.47 11.37 7.35
C VAL A 459 -15.76 10.05 7.11
N VAL A 460 -15.27 9.84 5.89
CA VAL A 460 -14.54 8.64 5.48
C VAL A 460 -13.22 9.05 4.85
N GLY A 461 -12.11 8.63 5.47
CA GLY A 461 -10.78 8.71 4.87
C GLY A 461 -10.57 7.57 3.89
N CYS A 462 -10.15 7.92 2.67
CA CYS A 462 -9.92 6.97 1.60
C CYS A 462 -8.46 7.08 1.15
N THR A 463 -7.80 5.92 1.02
CA THR A 463 -6.53 5.81 0.31
C THR A 463 -6.47 4.47 -0.42
N ALA A 464 -5.86 4.45 -1.60
CA ALA A 464 -5.57 3.23 -2.36
C ALA A 464 -4.15 2.70 -2.08
N THR A 465 -3.35 3.45 -1.31
CA THR A 465 -2.00 3.08 -0.93
C THR A 465 -2.03 2.12 0.27
N ASP A 466 -1.29 1.01 0.22
CA ASP A 466 -1.21 0.02 1.30
C ASP A 466 -0.29 0.48 2.45
N ILE A 467 -0.70 1.57 3.08
CA ILE A 467 0.07 2.23 4.14
C ILE A 467 0.27 1.33 5.36
N LEU A 468 -0.70 0.45 5.68
CA LEU A 468 -0.57 -0.49 6.80
C LEU A 468 0.54 -1.52 6.53
N PHE A 469 0.63 -2.04 5.31
CA PHE A 469 1.72 -2.94 4.93
C PHE A 469 3.08 -2.24 4.96
N HIS A 470 3.17 -1.00 4.43
CA HIS A 470 4.40 -0.23 4.45
C HIS A 470 4.90 0.06 5.86
N LEU A 471 4.01 0.53 6.75
CA LEU A 471 4.33 0.80 8.15
C LEU A 471 4.70 -0.49 8.89
N GLY A 472 3.91 -1.56 8.68
CA GLY A 472 4.14 -2.85 9.34
C GLY A 472 5.51 -3.45 9.01
N LYS A 473 6.01 -3.26 7.79
CA LYS A 473 7.35 -3.74 7.40
C LYS A 473 8.48 -3.09 8.19
N GLU A 474 8.34 -1.80 8.49
CA GLU A 474 9.42 -0.98 9.05
C GLU A 474 9.26 -0.67 10.54
N GLU A 475 8.12 -1.02 11.16
CA GLU A 475 7.91 -0.75 12.59
C GLU A 475 8.93 -1.49 13.48
N LEU A 476 9.38 -0.78 14.52
CA LEU A 476 10.02 -1.36 15.68
C LEU A 476 9.00 -1.43 16.79
N ASN A 477 8.62 -2.65 17.19
CA ASN A 477 7.69 -2.90 18.28
C ASN A 477 8.38 -3.67 19.42
N VAL A 478 8.23 -3.18 20.64
CA VAL A 478 8.66 -3.85 21.87
C VAL A 478 7.47 -3.97 22.80
N GLY A 479 7.17 -5.20 23.24
CA GLY A 479 6.08 -5.48 24.19
C GLY A 479 4.80 -6.08 23.60
N GLY A 480 4.75 -6.33 22.29
CA GLY A 480 3.65 -7.05 21.64
C GLY A 480 2.40 -6.19 21.41
N GLY A 481 1.23 -6.82 21.39
CA GLY A 481 -0.07 -6.17 21.16
C GLY A 481 -0.62 -6.38 19.75
N ASP A 482 -1.85 -5.93 19.50
CA ASP A 482 -2.49 -6.02 18.18
C ASP A 482 -1.78 -5.09 17.17
N ARG A 483 -1.20 -5.70 16.13
CA ARG A 483 -0.46 -4.97 15.10
C ARG A 483 -1.33 -4.00 14.33
N PHE A 484 -2.51 -4.42 13.88
CA PHE A 484 -3.38 -3.53 13.08
C PHE A 484 -3.93 -2.38 13.91
N HIS A 485 -4.20 -2.61 15.20
CA HIS A 485 -4.54 -1.54 16.11
C HIS A 485 -3.41 -0.51 16.22
N ARG A 486 -2.16 -0.94 16.44
CA ARG A 486 -1.01 -0.03 16.50
C ARG A 486 -0.79 0.74 15.19
N LEU A 487 -0.85 0.04 14.06
CA LEU A 487 -0.68 0.66 12.74
C LEU A 487 -1.78 1.69 12.45
N GLY A 488 -3.03 1.39 12.85
CA GLY A 488 -4.13 2.34 12.78
C GLY A 488 -3.90 3.56 13.70
N GLU A 489 -3.39 3.36 14.91
CA GLU A 489 -3.02 4.47 15.79
C GLU A 489 -1.92 5.35 15.21
N TYR A 490 -0.93 4.78 14.51
CA TYR A 490 0.09 5.58 13.84
C TYR A 490 -0.49 6.56 12.84
N ILE A 491 -1.41 6.09 12.00
CA ILE A 491 -2.06 6.92 10.98
C ILE A 491 -2.94 8.00 11.62
N LEU A 492 -3.54 7.73 12.78
CA LEU A 492 -4.37 8.72 13.46
C LEU A 492 -3.55 9.76 14.22
N LYS A 493 -2.38 9.37 14.77
CA LYS A 493 -1.51 10.22 15.60
C LYS A 493 -0.52 11.07 14.79
N GLN A 494 -0.35 10.78 13.50
CA GLN A 494 0.61 11.43 12.59
C GLN A 494 -0.14 12.02 11.41
#